data_AF-A0AAV2BTH2-F1
#
_entry.id   AF-A0AAV2BTH2-F1
#
_cell.length_a   1.000
_cell.length_b   1.000
_cell.length_c   1.000
_cell.angle_alpha   90.00
_cell.angle_beta   90.00
_cell.angle_gamma   90.00
#
_symmetry.space_group_name_H-M   'P 1'
#
loop_
_entity.id
_entity.type
_entity.pdbx_description
1 polymer ?
#
loop_
_entity_poly.entity_id
_entity_poly.type
_entity_poly.pdbx_seq_one_letter_code
_entity_poly.pdbx_strand_id
1 'polypeptide(L)'
;MRLFYYFAYLLVVSAFVYIPGACTDVSVNLPPSDNSIHPLNEENTSLDLINAASVQGDINECYTSRPCPANALCINKPGTFECKCESGYKPIRSSLDLKLSRCEDIDECSEFPCKSPATRCVNSPGSFDCVCREGFYATSGTFGSSYMPAFNACYEIETQWRQATIALGVILSIGIIWISCYIMKHKSSS
;
A
#
# COMPACT_ATOMS: atom_id res chain seq x y z
N MET A 1 -12.93 -26.85 -25.84
CA MET A 1 -13.36 -25.43 -25.77
C MET A 1 -12.21 -24.42 -25.72
N ARG A 2 -11.10 -24.67 -24.98
CA ARG A 2 -9.96 -23.73 -24.89
C ARG A 2 -9.13 -23.55 -26.18
N LEU A 3 -9.08 -24.55 -27.06
CA LEU A 3 -8.41 -24.44 -28.37
C LEU A 3 -9.11 -23.45 -29.32
N PHE A 4 -10.45 -23.38 -29.26
CA PHE A 4 -11.23 -22.51 -30.13
C PHE A 4 -11.02 -21.02 -29.83
N TYR A 5 -10.85 -20.66 -28.55
CA TYR A 5 -10.52 -19.29 -28.15
C TYR A 5 -9.12 -18.86 -28.62
N TYR A 6 -8.15 -19.78 -28.65
CA TYR A 6 -6.80 -19.51 -29.13
C TYR A 6 -6.78 -19.26 -30.65
N PHE A 7 -7.51 -20.06 -31.42
CA PHE A 7 -7.67 -19.87 -32.87
C PHE A 7 -8.46 -18.60 -33.20
N ALA A 8 -9.52 -18.29 -32.46
CA ALA A 8 -10.27 -17.04 -32.62
C ALA A 8 -9.40 -15.81 -32.32
N TYR A 9 -8.56 -15.88 -31.27
CA TYR A 9 -7.61 -14.81 -30.94
C TYR A 9 -6.54 -14.61 -32.02
N LEU A 10 -5.96 -15.70 -32.54
CA LEU A 10 -4.98 -15.63 -33.64
C LEU A 10 -5.55 -14.99 -34.92
N LEU A 11 -6.81 -15.31 -35.27
CA LEU A 11 -7.49 -14.73 -36.42
C LEU A 11 -7.78 -13.23 -36.21
N VAL A 12 -8.21 -12.83 -35.01
CA VAL A 12 -8.46 -11.42 -34.68
C VAL A 12 -7.17 -10.60 -34.70
N VAL A 13 -6.06 -11.12 -34.17
CA VAL A 13 -4.76 -10.42 -34.15
C VAL A 13 -4.19 -10.27 -35.57
N SER A 14 -4.40 -11.24 -36.46
CA SER A 14 -3.97 -11.09 -37.87
C SER A 14 -4.75 -10.04 -38.66
N ALA A 15 -5.99 -9.71 -38.26
CA ALA A 15 -6.84 -8.74 -38.95
C ALA A 15 -6.50 -7.28 -38.59
N PHE A 16 -5.89 -7.01 -37.43
CA PHE A 16 -5.51 -5.66 -36.99
C PHE A 16 -4.11 -5.22 -37.44
N VAL A 17 -3.29 -6.11 -38.00
CA VAL A 17 -1.90 -5.81 -38.39
C VAL A 17 -1.78 -5.19 -39.78
N TYR A 18 -2.86 -5.13 -40.57
CA TYR A 18 -2.83 -4.50 -41.89
C TYR A 18 -3.35 -3.05 -41.86
N ILE A 19 -2.62 -2.16 -41.21
CA ILE A 19 -2.80 -0.70 -41.38
C ILE A 19 -1.54 -0.16 -42.08
N PRO A 20 -1.64 0.28 -43.35
CA PRO A 20 -0.51 0.91 -44.03
C PRO A 20 -0.34 2.33 -43.45
N GLY A 21 0.78 2.58 -42.76
CA GLY A 21 1.11 3.95 -42.30
C GLY A 21 1.96 4.11 -41.03
N ALA A 22 2.47 3.04 -40.40
CA ALA A 22 3.14 3.13 -39.09
C ALA A 22 4.57 3.72 -39.07
N CYS A 23 4.91 4.61 -40.00
CA CYS A 23 6.17 5.37 -39.95
C CYS A 23 5.87 6.86 -39.79
N THR A 24 5.52 7.29 -38.58
CA THR A 24 5.64 8.70 -38.18
C THR A 24 6.17 8.79 -36.75
N ASP A 25 7.14 9.69 -36.59
CA ASP A 25 7.89 10.01 -35.36
C ASP A 25 6.95 10.37 -34.20
N VAL A 26 7.10 9.72 -33.05
CA VAL A 26 6.41 10.10 -31.81
C VAL A 26 7.32 11.08 -31.07
N SER A 27 7.05 12.37 -31.25
CA SER A 27 7.61 13.40 -30.39
C SER A 27 7.02 13.27 -28.99
N VAL A 28 7.85 12.83 -28.03
CA VAL A 28 7.51 12.80 -26.62
C VAL A 28 7.53 14.24 -26.09
N ASN A 29 6.34 14.82 -25.90
CA ASN A 29 6.21 16.07 -25.14
C ASN A 29 6.36 15.74 -23.64
N LEU A 30 7.49 16.12 -23.06
CA LEU A 30 7.69 16.17 -21.61
C LEU A 30 6.88 17.34 -21.01
N PRO A 31 6.14 17.16 -19.91
CA PRO A 31 5.56 18.28 -19.17
C PRO A 31 6.67 19.09 -18.46
N PRO A 32 6.50 20.41 -18.27
CA PRO A 32 7.48 21.24 -17.58
C PRO A 32 7.54 20.88 -16.10
N SER A 33 8.76 20.88 -15.55
CA SER A 33 9.02 20.82 -14.11
C SER A 33 8.60 22.14 -13.46
N ASP A 34 7.52 22.12 -12.68
CA ASP A 34 7.15 23.23 -11.81
C ASP A 34 7.79 23.04 -10.43
N ASN A 35 8.86 23.80 -10.18
CA ASN A 35 9.44 23.98 -8.86
C ASN A 35 8.84 25.25 -8.25
N SER A 36 7.68 25.13 -7.63
CA SER A 36 7.10 26.17 -6.79
C SER A 36 7.02 25.68 -5.34
N ILE A 37 8.03 26.06 -4.56
CA ILE A 37 8.04 25.98 -3.10
C ILE A 37 7.09 27.08 -2.61
N HIS A 38 5.92 26.68 -2.09
CA HIS A 38 5.11 27.56 -1.25
C HIS A 38 5.75 27.64 0.15
N PRO A 39 6.09 28.83 0.66
CA PRO A 39 6.43 28.99 2.07
C PRO A 39 5.17 28.75 2.89
N LEU A 40 5.24 27.80 3.83
CA LEU A 40 4.25 27.75 4.91
C LEU A 40 4.47 28.98 5.79
N ASN A 41 3.42 29.80 5.82
CA ASN A 41 3.16 30.90 6.70
C ASN A 41 3.39 30.53 8.18
N GLU A 42 4.36 31.19 8.81
CA GLU A 42 4.34 31.44 10.24
C GLU A 42 3.21 32.45 10.53
N GLU A 43 2.02 31.95 10.83
CA GLU A 43 1.00 32.74 11.52
C GLU A 43 0.98 32.39 13.00
N ASN A 44 1.55 33.32 13.76
CA ASN A 44 1.48 33.39 15.20
C ASN A 44 0.06 33.83 15.59
N THR A 45 -0.67 33.03 16.35
CA THR A 45 -1.68 33.51 17.32
C THR A 45 -1.81 32.44 18.41
N SER A 46 -1.05 32.58 19.49
CA SER A 46 -1.45 33.23 20.74
C SER A 46 -2.16 32.28 21.71
N LEU A 47 -1.64 32.24 22.94
CA LEU A 47 -2.32 31.81 24.16
C LEU A 47 -2.49 30.30 24.43
N ASP A 48 -1.38 29.59 24.62
CA ASP A 48 -1.36 28.47 25.60
C ASP A 48 -0.05 28.36 26.41
N LEU A 49 0.93 29.22 26.15
CA LEU A 49 2.19 29.26 26.90
C LEU A 49 2.06 29.86 28.32
N ILE A 50 0.85 30.12 28.82
CA ILE A 50 0.61 30.55 30.20
C ILE A 50 0.25 29.38 31.13
N ASN A 51 0.16 28.13 30.66
CA ASN A 51 -0.13 26.97 31.53
C ASN A 51 0.78 25.74 31.33
N ALA A 52 1.91 25.88 30.62
CA ALA A 52 2.89 24.79 30.45
C ALA A 52 3.94 24.72 31.58
N ALA A 53 3.69 25.32 32.74
CA ALA A 53 4.50 25.12 33.94
C ALA A 53 3.59 25.04 35.16
N SER A 54 3.32 23.80 35.57
CA SER A 54 3.29 23.37 36.97
C SER A 54 2.46 24.23 37.92
N VAL A 55 1.29 23.71 38.29
CA VAL A 55 0.81 23.83 39.67
C VAL A 55 2.00 23.49 40.56
N GLN A 56 2.61 24.50 41.16
CA GLN A 56 3.79 24.39 41.99
C GLN A 56 3.53 23.36 43.11
N GLY A 57 3.99 22.13 42.92
CA GLY A 57 3.77 20.99 43.82
C GLY A 57 3.08 19.75 43.22
N ASP A 58 2.75 19.73 41.93
CA ASP A 58 2.19 18.53 41.29
C ASP A 58 3.18 17.36 41.27
N ILE A 59 2.75 16.20 41.75
CA ILE A 59 3.56 14.97 41.79
C ILE A 59 3.27 14.19 40.52
N ASN A 60 4.30 13.92 39.71
CA ASN A 60 4.11 13.08 38.54
C ASN A 60 3.97 11.61 38.93
N GLU A 61 2.74 11.11 38.99
CA GLU A 61 2.46 9.72 39.40
C GLU A 61 2.94 8.71 38.35
N CYS A 62 3.05 9.10 37.08
CA CYS A 62 3.51 8.22 35.99
C CYS A 62 4.93 7.71 36.21
N TYR A 63 5.82 8.52 36.80
CA TYR A 63 7.17 8.11 37.13
C TYR A 63 7.30 7.45 38.51
N THR A 64 6.37 7.76 39.41
CA THR A 64 6.49 7.37 40.82
C THR A 64 5.89 5.99 41.08
N SER A 65 4.75 5.66 40.47
CA SER A 65 3.98 4.45 40.80
C SER A 65 3.62 3.58 39.60
N ARG A 66 3.93 4.01 38.36
CA ARG A 66 3.48 3.37 37.10
C ARG A 66 2.03 2.88 37.21
N PRO A 67 1.07 3.79 37.47
CA PRO A 67 -0.25 3.42 37.95
C PRO A 67 -1.16 2.81 36.88
N CYS A 68 -0.74 2.82 35.61
CA CYS A 68 -1.54 2.35 34.49
C CYS A 68 -1.38 0.85 34.22
N PRO A 69 -2.43 0.19 33.72
CA PRO A 69 -2.37 -1.22 33.32
C PRO A 69 -1.47 -1.43 32.08
N ALA A 70 -1.20 -2.68 31.75
CA ALA A 70 -0.47 -3.02 30.53
C ALA A 70 -1.17 -2.47 29.28
N ASN A 71 -0.37 -2.10 28.27
CA ASN A 71 -0.82 -1.51 27.01
C ASN A 71 -1.59 -0.19 27.19
N ALA A 72 -1.20 0.60 28.21
CA ALA A 72 -1.76 1.91 28.48
C ALA A 72 -0.65 2.94 28.72
N LEU A 73 -0.81 4.11 28.12
CA LEU A 73 0.00 5.30 28.32
C LEU A 73 -0.48 6.07 29.54
N CYS A 74 0.46 6.41 30.43
CA CYS A 74 0.20 7.30 31.55
C CYS A 74 0.42 8.76 31.15
N ILE A 75 -0.58 9.60 31.41
CA ILE A 75 -0.57 11.03 31.14
C ILE A 75 -0.70 11.76 32.49
N ASN A 76 0.34 12.48 32.89
CA ASN A 76 0.30 13.31 34.09
C ASN A 76 -0.64 14.50 33.89
N LYS A 77 -1.47 14.80 34.89
CA LYS A 77 -2.36 15.96 34.92
C LYS A 77 -2.18 16.68 36.27
N PRO A 78 -2.49 17.98 36.37
CA PRO A 78 -2.42 18.64 37.67
C PRO A 78 -3.35 17.99 38.70
N GLY A 79 -2.79 17.49 39.80
CA GLY A 79 -3.47 16.83 40.91
C GLY A 79 -3.96 15.41 40.64
N THR A 80 -3.62 14.81 39.48
CA THR A 80 -4.05 13.45 39.11
C THR A 80 -3.27 12.91 37.92
N PHE A 81 -3.42 11.64 37.61
CA PHE A 81 -3.02 11.08 36.31
C PHE A 81 -4.23 10.54 35.54
N GLU A 82 -4.04 10.31 34.26
CA GLU A 82 -4.97 9.65 33.35
C GLU A 82 -4.26 8.50 32.64
N CYS A 83 -4.94 7.34 32.54
CA CYS A 83 -4.45 6.20 31.77
C CYS A 83 -5.25 6.08 30.48
N LYS A 84 -4.55 6.06 29.34
CA LYS A 84 -5.14 5.92 28.02
C LYS A 84 -4.60 4.66 27.36
N CYS A 85 -5.46 3.79 26.83
CA CYS A 85 -4.98 2.63 26.08
C CYS A 85 -4.11 3.05 24.90
N GLU A 86 -3.05 2.28 24.66
CA GLU A 86 -2.19 2.44 23.49
C GLU A 86 -2.97 2.24 22.19
N SER A 87 -2.41 2.73 21.08
CA SER A 87 -3.00 2.48 19.75
C SER A 87 -3.13 0.98 19.50
N GLY A 88 -4.27 0.55 18.94
CA GLY A 88 -4.61 -0.86 18.76
C GLY A 88 -5.25 -1.52 19.98
N TYR A 89 -5.51 -0.77 21.07
CA TYR A 89 -6.16 -1.30 22.27
C TYR A 89 -7.40 -0.49 22.67
N LYS A 90 -8.41 -1.18 23.24
CA LYS A 90 -9.65 -0.59 23.76
C LYS A 90 -9.80 -0.82 25.26
N PRO A 91 -10.40 0.14 26.00
CA PRO A 91 -10.64 -0.02 27.42
C PRO A 91 -11.77 -1.02 27.67
N ILE A 92 -11.52 -2.03 28.48
CA ILE A 92 -12.58 -2.89 29.01
C ILE A 92 -13.08 -2.31 30.34
N ARG A 93 -14.40 -2.08 30.42
CA ARG A 93 -15.08 -1.54 31.62
C ARG A 93 -15.12 -2.60 32.74
N SER A 94 -13.96 -2.93 33.29
CA SER A 94 -13.84 -3.89 34.40
C SER A 94 -13.71 -3.22 35.77
N SER A 95 -13.55 -1.90 35.81
CA SER A 95 -13.43 -1.11 37.04
C SER A 95 -14.40 0.07 37.01
N LEU A 96 -15.07 0.33 38.14
CA LEU A 96 -15.85 1.56 38.34
C LEU A 96 -14.98 2.82 38.23
N ASP A 97 -13.67 2.67 38.41
CA ASP A 97 -12.68 3.71 38.21
C ASP A 97 -12.10 3.64 36.78
N LEU A 98 -12.35 4.67 35.97
CA LEU A 98 -11.77 4.78 34.62
C LEU A 98 -10.23 4.69 34.64
N LYS A 99 -9.60 5.06 35.75
CA LYS A 99 -8.14 5.02 35.96
C LYS A 99 -7.53 3.61 35.95
N LEU A 100 -8.34 2.56 36.18
CA LEU A 100 -7.88 1.16 36.26
C LEU A 100 -8.42 0.27 35.13
N SER A 101 -8.99 0.87 34.08
CA SER A 101 -9.56 0.12 32.96
C SER A 101 -8.44 -0.64 32.24
N ARG A 102 -8.49 -1.98 32.26
CA ARG A 102 -7.58 -2.83 31.48
C ARG A 102 -7.74 -2.52 29.99
N CYS A 103 -6.65 -2.63 29.24
CA CYS A 103 -6.62 -2.44 27.80
C CYS A 103 -6.58 -3.81 27.13
N GLU A 104 -7.59 -4.08 26.31
CA GLU A 104 -7.68 -5.29 25.50
C GLU A 104 -7.37 -4.95 24.05
N ASP A 105 -6.72 -5.88 23.37
CA ASP A 105 -6.42 -5.78 21.96
C ASP A 105 -7.69 -5.56 21.13
N ILE A 106 -7.62 -4.66 20.16
CA ILE A 106 -8.69 -4.49 19.18
C ILE A 106 -8.47 -5.53 18.10
N ASP A 107 -9.44 -6.41 17.88
CA ASP A 107 -9.38 -7.31 16.73
C ASP A 107 -9.76 -6.56 15.45
N GLU A 108 -8.77 -5.93 14.80
CA GLU A 108 -9.01 -5.20 13.58
C GLU A 108 -9.41 -6.12 12.42
N CYS A 109 -9.14 -7.42 12.49
CA CYS A 109 -9.60 -8.36 11.47
C CYS A 109 -11.11 -8.58 11.50
N SER A 110 -11.70 -8.49 12.69
CA SER A 110 -13.15 -8.59 12.89
C SER A 110 -13.87 -7.27 12.55
N GLU A 111 -13.25 -6.12 12.82
CA GLU A 111 -13.86 -4.81 12.58
C GLU A 111 -13.56 -4.25 11.17
N PHE A 112 -12.34 -4.45 10.67
CA PHE A 112 -11.81 -3.88 9.43
C PHE A 112 -11.05 -4.94 8.60
N PRO A 113 -11.76 -5.91 7.99
CA PRO A 113 -11.12 -6.97 7.22
C PRO A 113 -10.34 -6.44 6.01
N CYS A 114 -9.32 -7.19 5.60
CA CYS A 114 -8.50 -6.87 4.43
C CYS A 114 -9.35 -6.72 3.16
N LYS A 115 -9.05 -5.68 2.38
CA LYS A 115 -9.85 -5.29 1.20
C LYS A 115 -9.73 -6.23 -0.01
N SER A 116 -8.65 -7.01 -0.10
CA SER A 116 -8.35 -7.84 -1.27
C SER A 116 -8.77 -9.30 -1.05
N PRO A 117 -9.42 -9.97 -2.01
CA PRO A 117 -9.70 -11.40 -1.92
C PRO A 117 -8.41 -12.25 -1.91
N ALA A 118 -7.32 -11.75 -2.49
CA ALA A 118 -6.01 -12.42 -2.51
C ALA A 118 -5.26 -12.33 -1.17
N THR A 119 -5.78 -11.59 -0.19
CA THR A 119 -5.20 -11.49 1.16
C THR A 119 -6.10 -12.13 2.21
N ARG A 120 -5.48 -12.51 3.34
CA ARG A 120 -6.14 -12.86 4.59
C ARG A 120 -5.62 -11.95 5.70
N CYS A 121 -6.48 -11.64 6.66
CA CYS A 121 -6.12 -10.85 7.82
C CYS A 121 -5.48 -11.71 8.91
N VAL A 122 -4.51 -11.15 9.63
CA VAL A 122 -3.87 -11.73 10.80
C VAL A 122 -3.86 -10.68 11.89
N ASN A 123 -4.61 -10.92 12.96
CA ASN A 123 -4.65 -10.04 14.12
C ASN A 123 -3.41 -10.28 15.00
N SER A 124 -2.85 -9.22 15.57
CA SER A 124 -1.70 -9.27 16.46
C SER A 124 -1.86 -8.25 17.59
N PRO A 125 -1.23 -8.43 18.76
CA PRO A 125 -1.37 -7.47 19.85
C PRO A 125 -0.95 -6.04 19.45
N GLY A 126 -1.91 -5.12 19.40
CA GLY A 126 -1.75 -3.71 19.04
C GLY A 126 -1.71 -3.43 17.53
N SER A 127 -1.94 -4.42 16.66
CA SER A 127 -1.90 -4.23 15.21
C SER A 127 -2.53 -5.39 14.41
N PHE A 128 -2.60 -5.23 13.10
CA PHE A 128 -3.01 -6.31 12.21
C PHE A 128 -2.25 -6.26 10.89
N ASP A 129 -2.13 -7.42 10.26
CA ASP A 129 -1.48 -7.57 8.97
C ASP A 129 -2.38 -8.25 7.94
N CYS A 130 -2.33 -7.72 6.72
CA CYS A 130 -2.94 -8.35 5.55
C CYS A 130 -1.88 -9.13 4.78
N VAL A 131 -1.88 -10.46 4.93
CA VAL A 131 -0.91 -11.34 4.28
C VAL A 131 -1.52 -12.02 3.06
N CYS A 132 -0.71 -12.37 2.06
CA CYS A 132 -1.19 -13.08 0.90
C CYS A 132 -1.71 -14.47 1.27
N ARG A 133 -2.79 -14.91 0.62
CA ARG A 133 -3.29 -16.29 0.73
C ARG A 133 -2.30 -17.26 0.09
N GLU A 134 -2.45 -18.54 0.40
CA GLU A 134 -1.68 -19.60 -0.25
C GLU A 134 -1.79 -19.50 -1.79
N GLY A 135 -0.66 -19.68 -2.48
CA GLY A 135 -0.57 -19.52 -3.94
C GLY A 135 -0.35 -18.08 -4.42
N PHE A 136 -0.44 -17.09 -3.54
CA PHE A 136 -0.15 -15.70 -3.83
C PHE A 136 1.13 -15.23 -3.13
N TYR A 137 1.84 -14.31 -3.78
CA TYR A 137 3.12 -13.80 -3.32
C TYR A 137 3.05 -12.29 -3.19
N ALA A 138 3.63 -11.76 -2.11
CA ALA A 138 3.78 -10.32 -1.94
C ALA A 138 4.98 -9.84 -2.75
N THR A 139 4.81 -8.79 -3.55
CA THR A 139 5.97 -8.01 -3.99
C THR A 139 6.40 -7.13 -2.84
N SER A 140 7.66 -7.18 -2.44
CA SER A 140 8.27 -6.26 -1.48
C SER A 140 8.36 -4.84 -2.07
N GLY A 141 7.22 -4.18 -2.22
CA GLY A 141 7.14 -2.77 -2.58
C GLY A 141 7.06 -1.94 -1.30
N THR A 142 8.06 -1.12 -1.04
CA THR A 142 8.07 -0.14 0.06
C THR A 142 7.11 1.01 -0.23
N PHE A 143 5.82 0.73 -0.23
CA PHE A 143 4.74 1.73 -0.22
C PHE A 143 3.81 1.42 0.96
N GLY A 144 4.32 1.67 2.16
CA GLY A 144 3.53 1.67 3.39
C GLY A 144 3.94 2.88 4.24
N SER A 145 3.08 3.90 4.27
CA SER A 145 3.14 4.94 5.31
C SER A 145 2.62 4.34 6.62
N SER A 146 3.15 4.84 7.73
CA SER A 146 2.95 4.44 9.13
C SER A 146 1.51 4.42 9.66
N TYR A 147 0.50 4.60 8.80
CA TYR A 147 -0.92 4.62 9.15
C TYR A 147 -1.81 3.75 8.23
N MET A 148 -1.23 2.92 7.36
CA MET A 148 -1.96 1.94 6.56
C MET A 148 -1.15 0.64 6.49
N PRO A 149 -1.75 -0.54 6.74
CA PRO A 149 -1.03 -1.79 6.53
C PRO A 149 -0.57 -1.81 5.08
N ALA A 150 0.70 -2.16 4.87
CA ALA A 150 1.32 -2.19 3.55
C ALA A 150 0.36 -2.87 2.56
N PHE A 151 0.00 -2.17 1.48
CA PHE A 151 -0.70 -2.79 0.37
C PHE A 151 0.29 -3.74 -0.32
N ASN A 152 0.48 -4.92 0.26
CA ASN A 152 1.13 -6.03 -0.39
C ASN A 152 0.24 -6.41 -1.57
N ALA A 153 0.62 -5.95 -2.76
CA ALA A 153 0.01 -6.43 -3.99
C ALA A 153 0.33 -7.93 -4.10
N CYS A 154 -0.68 -8.75 -3.86
CA CYS A 154 -0.59 -10.20 -3.96
C CYS A 154 -0.79 -10.62 -5.40
N TYR A 155 0.18 -11.34 -5.97
CA TYR A 155 0.11 -11.88 -7.33
C TYR A 155 0.19 -13.41 -7.32
N GLU A 156 -0.49 -14.02 -8.29
CA GLU A 156 -0.49 -15.47 -8.50
C GLU A 156 0.61 -15.87 -9.52
N ILE A 157 1.30 -16.98 -9.29
CA ILE A 157 2.42 -17.44 -10.15
C ILE A 157 1.99 -17.63 -11.62
N GLU A 158 0.75 -18.05 -11.89
CA GLU A 158 0.27 -18.29 -13.27
C GLU A 158 0.34 -17.04 -14.16
N THR A 159 0.30 -15.84 -13.56
CA THR A 159 0.40 -14.58 -14.32
C THR A 159 1.79 -14.38 -14.95
N GLN A 160 2.86 -14.88 -14.33
CA GLN A 160 4.23 -14.71 -14.82
C GLN A 160 4.48 -15.55 -16.08
N TRP A 161 4.03 -16.81 -16.08
CA TRP A 161 4.12 -17.67 -17.27
C TRP A 161 3.25 -17.17 -18.41
N ARG A 162 2.06 -16.61 -18.09
CA ARG A 162 1.19 -15.97 -19.09
C ARG A 162 1.84 -14.74 -19.71
N GLN A 163 2.51 -13.89 -18.93
CA GLN A 163 3.23 -12.74 -19.46
C GLN A 163 4.49 -13.15 -20.25
N ALA A 164 5.24 -14.14 -19.77
CA ALA A 164 6.42 -14.66 -20.46
C ALA A 164 6.05 -15.31 -21.82
N THR A 165 4.97 -16.10 -21.85
CA THR A 165 4.47 -16.70 -23.10
C THR A 165 3.97 -15.66 -24.10
N ILE A 166 3.31 -14.60 -23.62
CA ILE A 166 2.92 -13.46 -24.47
C ILE A 166 4.17 -12.75 -25.01
N ALA A 167 5.17 -12.45 -24.17
CA ALA A 167 6.39 -11.78 -24.58
C ALA A 167 7.19 -12.57 -25.62
N LEU A 168 7.35 -13.88 -25.42
CA LEU A 168 8.00 -14.77 -26.38
C LEU A 168 7.24 -14.81 -27.72
N GLY A 169 5.90 -14.83 -27.68
CA GLY A 169 5.07 -14.75 -28.88
C GLY A 169 5.27 -13.45 -29.66
N VAL A 170 5.40 -12.31 -28.97
CA VAL A 170 5.69 -11.00 -29.58
C VAL A 170 7.10 -10.94 -30.19
N ILE A 171 8.10 -11.51 -29.51
CA ILE A 171 9.48 -11.54 -30.03
C ILE A 171 9.56 -12.38 -31.32
N LEU A 172 8.92 -13.54 -31.33
CA LEU A 172 8.87 -14.41 -32.51
C LEU A 172 8.19 -13.73 -33.70
N SER A 173 7.08 -13.01 -33.47
CA SER A 173 6.37 -12.31 -34.54
C SER A 173 7.19 -11.15 -35.12
N ILE A 174 7.86 -10.35 -34.29
CA ILE A 174 8.76 -9.29 -34.74
C ILE A 174 9.92 -9.87 -35.57
N GLY A 175 10.51 -10.99 -35.12
CA GLY A 175 11.58 -11.67 -35.86
C GLY A 175 11.14 -12.14 -37.25
N ILE A 176 9.95 -12.73 -37.36
CA ILE A 176 9.37 -13.16 -38.65
C ILE A 176 9.14 -11.97 -39.58
N ILE A 177 8.63 -10.85 -39.07
CA ILE A 177 8.43 -9.62 -39.85
C ILE A 177 9.76 -9.09 -40.37
N TRP A 178 10.79 -9.03 -39.52
CA TRP A 178 12.11 -8.53 -39.90
C TRP A 178 12.75 -9.38 -41.00
N ILE A 179 12.70 -10.71 -40.85
CA ILE A 179 13.17 -11.66 -41.86
C ILE A 179 12.41 -11.49 -43.18
N SER A 180 11.08 -11.34 -43.12
CA SER A 180 10.25 -11.14 -44.31
C SER A 180 10.62 -9.85 -45.04
N CYS A 181 10.81 -8.75 -44.31
CA CYS A 181 11.27 -7.47 -44.87
C CYS A 181 12.67 -7.57 -45.47
N TYR A 182 13.59 -8.28 -44.82
CA TYR A 182 14.95 -8.49 -45.29
C TYR A 182 14.97 -9.26 -46.63
N ILE A 183 14.18 -10.34 -46.73
CA ILE A 183 14.04 -11.14 -47.96
C ILE A 183 13.45 -10.30 -49.09
N MET A 184 12.40 -9.50 -48.82
CA MET A 184 11.81 -8.61 -49.83
C MET A 184 12.80 -7.56 -50.34
N LYS A 185 13.61 -6.98 -49.46
CA LYS A 185 14.64 -5.99 -49.83
C LYS A 185 15.74 -6.59 -50.72
N HIS A 186 16.17 -7.81 -50.43
CA HIS A 186 17.17 -8.50 -51.25
C HIS A 186 16.62 -8.97 -52.60
N LYS A 187 15.33 -9.37 -52.67
CA LYS A 187 14.70 -9.78 -53.93
C LYS A 187 14.41 -8.63 -54.89
N SER A 188 14.32 -7.39 -54.39
CA SER A 188 14.12 -6.18 -55.21
C SER A 188 15.42 -5.63 -55.84
N SER A 189 16.58 -6.23 -55.56
CA SER A 189 17.90 -5.77 -56.03
C SER A 189 18.55 -6.70 -57.06
N SER A 190 17.80 -7.66 -57.62
CA SER A 190 18.14 -8.47 -58.80
C SER A 190 17.05 -8.32 -59.85
#